data_AF-A0A522WGN1-F1
#
_entry.id   AF-A0A522WGN1-F1
#
_cell.length_a   1.000
_cell.length_b   1.000
_cell.length_c   1.000
_cell.angle_alpha   90.00
_cell.angle_beta   90.00
_cell.angle_gamma   90.00
#
_symmetry.space_group_name_H-M   'P 1'
#
loop_
_entity.id
_entity.type
_entity.pdbx_description
1 polymer ?
#
loop_
_entity_poly.entity_id
_entity_poly.type
_entity_poly.pdbx_seq_one_letter_code
_entity_poly.pdbx_strand_id
1 'polypeptide(L)'
;MKVNSLTRIAKISALTFSLAALLQLAPFTRALSLCHAVESITETAELPRAKRPSAPWGKDPFVPLVSATSTHNGLKLSAIFYNSTKPSAIINGNIVSVGSIITGQKVIAIDKTHVILQGETGKVRLDIASAPEPDDEKK
;
A
#
# COMPACT_ATOMS: atom_id res chain seq x y z
N MET A 1 -25.25 -40.85 32.27
CA MET A 1 -25.44 -40.16 30.98
C MET A 1 -24.35 -40.62 30.03
N LYS A 2 -24.72 -40.91 28.78
CA LYS A 2 -23.96 -41.68 27.79
C LYS A 2 -22.83 -40.84 27.17
N VAL A 3 -21.61 -41.37 27.17
CA VAL A 3 -20.45 -40.82 26.47
C VAL A 3 -20.46 -41.30 25.01
N ASN A 4 -20.44 -40.39 24.04
CA ASN A 4 -20.32 -40.69 22.61
C ASN A 4 -19.14 -39.87 22.04
N SER A 5 -17.97 -40.49 21.87
CA SER A 5 -17.39 -41.02 20.61
C SER A 5 -17.05 -39.94 19.57
N LEU A 6 -15.80 -39.46 19.48
CA LEU A 6 -14.65 -39.99 18.72
C LEU A 6 -14.81 -40.05 17.18
N THR A 7 -13.85 -39.36 16.53
CA THR A 7 -13.23 -39.61 15.21
C THR A 7 -14.06 -39.50 13.95
N ARG A 8 -13.62 -38.64 13.00
CA ARG A 8 -13.21 -39.07 11.64
C ARG A 8 -12.09 -38.20 11.05
N ILE A 9 -11.00 -38.90 10.74
CA ILE A 9 -9.86 -38.52 9.90
C ILE A 9 -10.27 -38.72 8.43
N ALA A 10 -9.88 -37.82 7.53
CA ALA A 10 -9.67 -38.03 6.09
C ALA A 10 -9.38 -36.66 5.45
N LYS A 11 -8.54 -36.46 4.43
CA LYS A 11 -7.73 -37.35 3.60
C LYS A 11 -6.67 -36.47 2.93
N ILE A 12 -5.49 -37.03 2.79
CA ILE A 12 -4.36 -36.54 2.01
C ILE A 12 -4.77 -36.46 0.53
N SER A 13 -4.48 -35.34 -0.13
CA SER A 13 -4.40 -35.32 -1.60
C SER A 13 -3.12 -34.58 -1.99
N ALA A 14 -2.07 -35.38 -2.16
CA ALA A 14 -0.90 -34.98 -2.90
C ALA A 14 -1.26 -35.00 -4.39
N LEU A 15 -0.91 -33.95 -5.14
CA LEU A 15 -0.69 -34.10 -6.57
C LEU A 15 0.37 -33.09 -7.01
N THR A 16 1.60 -33.59 -7.02
CA THR A 16 2.75 -33.01 -7.70
C THR A 16 2.69 -33.38 -9.18
N PHE A 17 2.59 -32.38 -10.04
CA PHE A 17 2.80 -32.43 -11.50
C PHE A 17 3.32 -31.03 -11.87
N SER A 18 4.27 -30.78 -12.77
CA SER A 18 5.07 -31.64 -13.63
C SER A 18 6.27 -30.79 -14.06
N LEU A 19 7.43 -31.42 -14.12
CA LEU A 19 8.66 -30.98 -14.72
C LEU A 19 8.48 -30.82 -16.24
N ALA A 20 8.81 -29.65 -16.79
CA ALA A 20 9.16 -29.42 -18.20
C ALA A 20 9.92 -28.08 -18.26
N ALA A 21 11.22 -28.04 -18.54
CA ALA A 21 11.76 -27.98 -19.92
C ALA A 21 11.15 -26.77 -20.66
N LEU A 22 11.88 -25.77 -21.15
CA LEU A 22 13.15 -25.86 -21.85
C LEU A 22 13.81 -24.47 -21.90
N LEU A 23 15.11 -24.48 -21.70
CA LEU A 23 16.08 -23.46 -22.03
C LEU A 23 15.92 -22.97 -23.49
N GLN A 24 15.70 -21.68 -23.74
CA GLN A 24 16.06 -21.06 -25.01
C GLN A 24 16.74 -19.71 -24.78
N LEU A 25 18.07 -19.77 -24.78
CA LEU A 25 18.96 -18.64 -25.01
C LEU A 25 18.79 -18.18 -26.47
N ALA A 26 18.60 -16.89 -26.66
CA ALA A 26 18.92 -16.22 -27.92
C ALA A 26 19.69 -14.92 -27.62
N PRO A 27 21.01 -14.88 -27.80
CA PRO A 27 21.75 -13.64 -27.83
C PRO A 27 21.61 -13.00 -29.21
N PHE A 28 20.67 -12.07 -29.37
CA PHE A 28 20.63 -11.24 -30.57
C PHE A 28 21.58 -10.05 -30.38
N THR A 29 22.84 -10.29 -30.72
CA THR A 29 23.83 -9.24 -30.97
C THR A 29 23.42 -8.45 -32.22
N ARG A 30 23.13 -7.16 -32.07
CA ARG A 30 23.13 -6.23 -33.20
C ARG A 30 23.89 -4.94 -32.87
N ALA A 31 25.04 -4.86 -33.54
CA ALA A 31 25.68 -3.71 -34.15
C ALA A 31 25.82 -2.42 -33.32
N LEU A 32 27.07 -2.21 -32.89
CA LEU A 32 27.65 -0.91 -32.62
C LEU A 32 27.50 -0.02 -33.87
N SER A 33 26.67 1.01 -33.77
CA SER A 33 26.62 2.10 -34.75
C SER A 33 27.63 3.16 -34.33
N LEU A 34 28.81 3.10 -34.94
CA LEU A 34 29.84 4.13 -34.87
C LEU A 34 29.34 5.42 -35.52
N CYS A 35 29.62 6.53 -34.83
CA CYS A 35 29.98 7.83 -35.39
C CYS A 35 28.95 8.54 -36.28
N HIS A 36 28.30 9.56 -35.72
CA HIS A 36 28.50 10.92 -36.22
C HIS A 36 28.63 11.85 -35.02
N ALA A 37 29.88 12.18 -34.70
CA ALA A 37 30.20 13.39 -33.97
C ALA A 37 29.93 14.55 -34.91
N VAL A 38 28.79 15.21 -34.71
CA VAL A 38 28.61 16.58 -35.17
C VAL A 38 28.62 17.41 -33.90
N GLU A 39 29.78 18.03 -33.66
CA GLU A 39 29.89 19.21 -32.81
C GLU A 39 28.83 20.21 -33.27
N SER A 40 27.87 20.48 -32.40
CA SER A 40 27.05 21.68 -32.55
C SER A 40 27.03 22.42 -31.22
N ILE A 41 28.10 23.20 -31.05
CA ILE A 41 28.11 24.57 -30.55
C ILE A 41 27.08 24.81 -29.42
N THR A 42 27.55 24.62 -28.19
CA THR A 42 27.04 25.28 -27.00
C THR A 42 27.01 26.79 -27.22
N GLU A 43 25.87 27.30 -27.69
CA GLU A 43 25.50 28.70 -27.50
C GLU A 43 24.42 28.74 -26.42
N THR A 44 24.84 28.51 -25.18
CA THR A 44 24.10 28.92 -24.00
C THR A 44 24.11 30.45 -23.95
N ALA A 45 23.20 31.06 -24.72
CA ALA A 45 22.74 32.40 -24.43
C ALA A 45 22.18 32.37 -23.01
N GLU A 46 22.92 32.91 -22.05
CA GLU A 46 22.41 33.12 -20.69
C GLU A 46 21.25 34.12 -20.77
N LEU A 47 20.04 33.59 -20.89
CA LEU A 47 18.83 34.37 -20.67
C LEU A 47 18.93 34.97 -19.27
N PRO A 48 18.57 36.26 -19.07
CA PRO A 48 18.53 36.86 -17.75
C PRO A 48 17.71 35.94 -16.85
N ARG A 49 18.36 35.41 -15.81
CA ARG A 49 17.78 34.49 -14.83
C ARG A 49 16.81 35.27 -13.93
N ALA A 50 15.77 35.84 -14.53
CA ALA A 50 14.61 36.33 -13.83
C ALA A 50 13.98 35.10 -13.18
N LYS A 51 14.21 34.97 -11.87
CA LYS A 51 13.62 33.95 -11.00
C LYS A 51 12.10 34.11 -11.09
N ARG A 52 11.48 33.45 -12.08
CA ARG A 52 10.03 33.42 -12.19
C ARG A 52 9.53 32.82 -10.88
N PRO A 53 8.61 33.47 -10.15
CA PRO A 53 7.98 32.83 -9.02
C PRO A 53 7.41 31.51 -9.55
N SER A 54 7.84 30.38 -9.00
CA SER A 54 7.28 29.09 -9.37
C SER A 54 5.80 29.18 -9.08
N ALA A 55 4.98 29.30 -10.12
CA ALA A 55 3.54 29.21 -9.97
C ALA A 55 3.27 27.91 -9.21
N PRO A 56 2.49 27.93 -8.12
CA PRO A 56 2.15 26.71 -7.43
C PRO A 56 1.38 25.86 -8.44
N TRP A 57 2.03 24.82 -8.96
CA TRP A 57 1.36 23.81 -9.75
C TRP A 57 0.19 23.34 -8.90
N GLY A 58 -1.02 23.44 -9.45
CA GLY A 58 -2.25 23.08 -8.74
C GLY A 58 -2.19 21.62 -8.27
N LYS A 59 -3.16 21.22 -7.44
CA LYS A 59 -3.24 19.83 -6.96
C LYS A 59 -3.29 18.87 -8.15
N ASP A 60 -2.51 17.80 -8.07
CA ASP A 60 -2.47 16.76 -9.09
C ASP A 60 -3.87 16.13 -9.29
N PRO A 61 -4.47 16.21 -10.49
CA PRO A 61 -5.80 15.68 -10.75
C PRO A 61 -5.87 14.14 -10.74
N PHE A 62 -4.73 13.44 -10.74
CA PHE A 62 -4.66 11.97 -10.73
C PHE A 62 -4.48 11.38 -9.33
N VAL A 63 -4.29 12.22 -8.31
CA VAL A 63 -4.26 11.76 -6.92
C VAL A 63 -5.70 11.68 -6.40
N PRO A 64 -6.22 10.47 -6.11
CA PRO A 64 -7.56 10.33 -5.58
C PRO A 64 -7.68 11.08 -4.25
N LEU A 65 -8.69 11.95 -4.16
CA LEU A 65 -8.97 12.74 -2.96
C LEU A 65 -9.48 11.80 -1.86
N VAL A 66 -8.57 11.21 -1.10
CA VAL A 66 -8.91 10.51 0.14
C VAL A 66 -9.22 11.58 1.19
N SER A 67 -10.47 11.66 1.62
CA SER A 67 -10.87 12.61 2.66
C SER A 67 -10.16 12.23 3.97
N ALA A 68 -9.09 12.95 4.31
CA ALA A 68 -8.26 12.71 5.49
C ALA A 68 -8.94 13.13 6.81
N THR A 69 -10.17 13.62 6.75
CA THR A 69 -10.88 14.20 7.89
C THR A 69 -12.36 13.90 7.76
N SER A 70 -12.74 12.65 7.94
CA SER A 70 -14.09 12.33 8.38
C SER A 70 -13.98 11.74 9.77
N THR A 71 -14.63 12.34 10.74
CA THR A 71 -14.94 11.72 12.03
C THR A 71 -15.56 10.35 11.74
N HIS A 72 -14.76 9.30 11.72
CA HIS A 72 -15.10 8.02 11.09
C HIS A 72 -16.08 7.23 11.93
N ASN A 73 -17.36 7.59 12.08
CA ASN A 73 -18.36 6.74 12.77
C ASN A 73 -17.91 6.16 14.14
N GLY A 74 -17.01 6.85 14.87
CA GLY A 74 -16.40 6.33 16.10
C GLY A 74 -15.40 5.17 15.93
N LEU A 75 -14.95 4.86 14.70
CA LEU A 75 -13.86 3.93 14.42
C LEU A 75 -12.52 4.59 14.74
N LYS A 76 -11.82 4.01 15.71
CA LYS A 76 -10.48 4.37 16.14
C LYS A 76 -9.54 3.21 15.85
N LEU A 77 -8.49 3.50 15.07
CA LEU A 77 -7.38 2.57 14.89
C LEU A 77 -6.45 2.66 16.09
N SER A 78 -6.33 1.57 16.84
CA SER A 78 -5.50 1.52 18.05
C SER A 78 -4.08 1.02 17.76
N ALA A 79 -3.95 -0.01 16.92
CA ALA A 79 -2.67 -0.63 16.62
C ALA A 79 -2.70 -1.36 15.27
N ILE A 80 -1.53 -1.53 14.67
CA ILE A 80 -1.31 -2.28 13.45
C ILE A 80 -0.23 -3.33 13.71
N PHE A 81 -0.53 -4.59 13.42
CA PHE A 81 0.42 -5.70 13.40
C PHE A 81 0.69 -6.08 11.95
N TYR A 82 1.72 -5.47 11.37
CA TYR A 82 2.05 -5.70 9.98
C TYR A 82 2.93 -6.95 9.80
N ASN A 83 2.43 -7.92 9.02
CA ASN A 83 3.18 -9.07 8.52
C ASN A 83 2.93 -9.16 7.01
N SER A 84 3.98 -9.45 6.23
CA SER A 84 3.88 -9.56 4.76
C SER A 84 2.88 -10.61 4.27
N THR A 85 2.58 -11.62 5.08
CA THR A 85 1.66 -12.71 4.71
C THR A 85 0.28 -12.55 5.32
N LYS A 86 0.19 -12.01 6.54
CA LYS A 86 -1.04 -11.94 7.35
C LYS A 86 -1.07 -10.66 8.19
N PRO A 87 -1.34 -9.51 7.58
CA PRO A 87 -1.45 -8.27 8.32
C PRO A 87 -2.77 -8.24 9.12
N SER A 88 -2.69 -7.66 10.33
CA SER A 88 -3.82 -7.52 11.24
C SER A 88 -3.81 -6.15 11.89
N ALA A 89 -4.98 -5.64 12.28
CA ALA A 89 -5.11 -4.36 12.95
C ALA A 89 -6.11 -4.44 14.11
N ILE A 90 -6.01 -3.54 15.07
CA ILE A 90 -6.99 -3.38 16.15
C ILE A 90 -7.80 -2.12 15.88
N ILE A 91 -9.08 -2.30 15.55
CA ILE A 91 -10.04 -1.21 15.35
C ILE A 91 -11.13 -1.33 16.42
N ASN A 92 -11.29 -0.29 17.24
CA ASN A 92 -12.25 -0.28 18.36
C ASN A 92 -12.12 -1.50 19.29
N GLY A 93 -10.89 -1.95 19.55
CA GLY A 93 -10.61 -3.13 20.38
C GLY A 93 -10.80 -4.49 19.70
N ASN A 94 -11.28 -4.52 18.46
CA ASN A 94 -11.44 -5.76 17.70
C ASN A 94 -10.22 -6.00 16.79
N ILE A 95 -9.69 -7.22 16.83
CA ILE A 95 -8.64 -7.66 15.90
C ILE A 95 -9.30 -7.99 14.56
N VAL A 96 -8.88 -7.30 13.50
CA VAL A 96 -9.40 -7.47 12.15
C VAL A 96 -8.27 -7.80 11.17
N SER A 97 -8.62 -8.54 10.12
CA SER A 97 -7.72 -8.87 9.01
C SER A 97 -8.30 -8.36 7.70
N VAL A 98 -7.52 -8.41 6.62
CA VAL A 98 -8.02 -8.06 5.28
C VAL A 98 -9.21 -8.95 4.92
N GLY A 99 -10.32 -8.33 4.51
CA GLY A 99 -11.58 -8.99 4.20
C GLY A 99 -12.59 -9.01 5.34
N SER A 100 -12.20 -8.74 6.59
CA SER A 100 -13.11 -8.60 7.72
C SER A 100 -14.08 -7.42 7.53
N ILE A 101 -15.27 -7.51 8.13
CA ILE A 101 -16.28 -6.45 8.11
C ILE A 101 -16.42 -5.92 9.54
N ILE A 102 -16.30 -4.61 9.72
CA ILE A 102 -16.50 -3.92 11.00
C ILE A 102 -17.41 -2.71 10.81
N THR A 103 -18.50 -2.65 11.57
CA THR A 103 -19.50 -1.57 11.49
C THR A 103 -19.99 -1.31 10.06
N GLY A 104 -20.25 -2.38 9.31
CA GLY A 104 -20.70 -2.30 7.91
C GLY A 104 -19.61 -1.92 6.89
N GLN A 105 -18.36 -1.74 7.30
CA GLN A 105 -17.24 -1.41 6.42
C GLN A 105 -16.29 -2.59 6.27
N LYS A 106 -15.86 -2.88 5.04
CA LYS A 106 -14.94 -3.96 4.74
C LYS A 106 -13.49 -3.49 4.80
N VAL A 107 -12.63 -4.22 5.49
CA VAL A 107 -11.18 -3.98 5.48
C VAL A 107 -10.62 -4.44 4.13
N ILE A 108 -10.06 -3.52 3.34
CA ILE A 108 -9.52 -3.85 2.01
C ILE A 108 -7.99 -3.95 2.01
N ALA A 109 -7.32 -3.15 2.84
CA ALA A 109 -5.86 -3.14 2.94
C ALA A 109 -5.42 -2.72 4.34
N ILE A 110 -4.33 -3.32 4.82
CA ILE A 110 -3.68 -2.98 6.08
C ILE A 110 -2.21 -2.71 5.73
N ASP A 111 -1.82 -1.45 5.81
CA ASP A 111 -0.44 -0.98 5.61
C ASP A 111 0.23 -0.72 6.94
N LYS A 112 1.53 -0.39 6.92
CA LYS A 112 2.32 -0.16 8.14
C LYS A 112 1.84 1.02 8.98
N THR A 113 1.25 2.03 8.34
CA THR A 113 0.87 3.29 8.99
C THR A 113 -0.63 3.50 9.09
N HIS A 114 -1.40 2.78 8.27
CA HIS A 114 -2.81 3.04 8.10
C HIS A 114 -3.59 1.81 7.64
N VAL A 115 -4.90 1.86 7.80
CA VAL A 115 -5.84 0.85 7.32
C VAL A 115 -6.81 1.49 6.34
N ILE A 116 -7.04 0.84 5.21
CA ILE A 116 -8.05 1.27 4.25
C ILE A 116 -9.31 0.40 4.42
N LEU A 117 -10.43 1.08 4.64
CA LEU A 117 -11.77 0.50 4.72
C LEU A 117 -12.57 0.88 3.46
N GLN A 118 -13.50 0.02 3.07
CA GLN A 118 -14.50 0.28 2.04
C GLN A 118 -15.88 0.29 2.71
N GLY A 119 -16.51 1.45 2.74
CA GLY A 119 -17.90 1.62 3.13
C GLY A 119 -18.80 1.92 1.93
N GLU A 120 -20.06 2.26 2.23
CA GLU A 120 -21.07 2.65 1.23
C GLU A 120 -20.70 3.96 0.51
N THR A 121 -20.15 4.92 1.24
CA THR A 121 -19.76 6.25 0.71
C THR A 121 -18.43 6.23 -0.04
N GLY A 122 -17.66 5.13 0.04
CA GLY A 122 -16.37 5.00 -0.64
C GLY A 122 -15.26 4.43 0.24
N LYS A 123 -14.02 4.74 -0.14
CA LYS A 123 -12.81 4.30 0.57
C LYS A 123 -12.45 5.29 1.66
N VAL A 124 -12.09 4.73 2.81
CA VAL A 124 -11.82 5.47 4.03
C VAL A 124 -10.45 5.05 4.55
N ARG A 125 -9.61 6.02 4.89
CA ARG A 125 -8.28 5.78 5.45
C ARG A 125 -8.28 6.09 6.94
N LEU A 126 -7.90 5.11 7.75
CA LEU A 126 -7.69 5.26 9.20
C LEU A 126 -6.19 5.28 9.49
N ASP A 127 -5.70 6.35 10.08
CA ASP A 127 -4.33 6.47 10.57
C ASP A 127 -4.28 6.20 12.10
N ILE A 128 -3.13 5.76 12.60
CA ILE A 128 -2.91 5.64 14.06
C ILE A 128 -3.01 7.04 14.66
N ALA A 129 -3.87 7.21 15.67
CA ALA A 129 -3.89 8.43 16.44
C ALA A 129 -2.51 8.63 17.08
N SER A 130 -1.73 9.57 16.56
CA SER A 130 -0.49 9.97 17.19
C SER A 130 -0.84 10.39 18.61
N ALA A 131 -0.14 9.82 19.60
CA ALA A 131 -0.33 10.25 20.98
C ALA A 131 -0.11 11.77 21.04
N PRO A 132 -0.95 12.52 21.78
CA PRO A 132 -0.64 13.91 22.08
C PRO A 132 0.72 13.91 22.77
N GLU A 133 1.67 14.63 22.20
CA GLU A 133 2.96 14.88 22.82
C GLU A 133 2.68 15.47 24.20
N PRO A 134 3.22 14.91 25.30
CA PRO A 134 3.00 15.47 26.61
C PRO A 134 3.59 16.89 26.59
N ASP A 135 2.73 17.89 26.74
CA ASP A 135 3.17 19.28 26.89
C ASP A 135 4.13 19.31 28.09
N ASP A 136 5.41 19.57 27.82
CA ASP A 136 6.43 19.76 28.86
C ASP A 136 5.99 20.93 29.74
N GLU A 137 5.36 20.59 30.87
CA GLU A 137 5.02 21.53 31.95
C GLU A 137 6.32 22.17 32.44
N LYS A 138 6.64 23.35 31.90
CA LYS A 138 7.67 24.22 32.45
C LYS A 138 7.24 24.65 33.84
N LYS A 139 7.84 24.03 34.85
CA LYS A 139 7.80 24.44 36.25
C LYS A 139 8.73 25.62 36.52
#